data_AF-A0A819LK50-F1
#
_entry.id   AF-A0A819LK50-F1
#
_cell.length_a   1.000
_cell.length_b   1.000
_cell.length_c   1.000
_cell.angle_alpha   90.00
_cell.angle_beta   90.00
_cell.angle_gamma   90.00
#
_symmetry.space_group_name_H-M   'P 1'
#
loop_
_entity.id
_entity.type
_entity.pdbx_description
1 polymer ?
#
loop_
_entity_poly.entity_id
_entity_poly.type
_entity_poly.pdbx_seq_one_letter_code
_entity_poly.pdbx_strand_id
1 'polypeptide(L)'
;TEEVNCVPHYDPGLLSISILSTYEELQLKNVITNEWIDALLESNIEVIWLGEAASRITENRLKPGIHRVIYPKESKPRVTIWYELCPIEQLKSISANKKDELMPEGTMTFESLPGSNPVTVLPGVKRHDFLRRIEIAFGLAASKAGSPVYRLRKHNISYPIKDFKKLNKL
;
A
#
# COMPACT_ATOMS: atom_id res chain seq x y z
N THR A 1 -3.32 -23.34 5.62
CA THR A 1 -4.38 -23.45 6.64
C THR A 1 -5.47 -22.48 6.23
N GLU A 2 -6.70 -22.55 6.75
CA GLU A 2 -7.70 -21.47 6.50
C GLU A 2 -7.55 -20.30 7.47
N GLU A 3 -6.69 -20.45 8.48
CA GLU A 3 -6.47 -19.46 9.51
C GLU A 3 -5.69 -18.26 8.95
N VAL A 4 -6.23 -17.07 9.22
CA VAL A 4 -5.75 -15.79 8.68
C VAL A 4 -5.01 -14.98 9.73
N ASN A 5 -3.79 -14.56 9.39
CA ASN A 5 -3.02 -13.58 10.15
C ASN A 5 -3.61 -12.17 9.92
N CYS A 6 -3.97 -11.87 8.68
CA CYS A 6 -4.69 -10.67 8.29
C CYS A 6 -5.97 -11.06 7.54
N VAL A 7 -7.11 -10.65 8.08
CA VAL A 7 -8.43 -11.01 7.55
C VAL A 7 -8.68 -10.42 6.15
N PRO A 8 -9.55 -11.03 5.34
CA PRO A 8 -9.97 -10.48 4.05
C PRO A 8 -10.46 -9.02 4.13
N HIS A 9 -9.83 -8.13 3.39
CA HIS A 9 -10.23 -6.72 3.28
C HIS A 9 -9.76 -6.12 1.95
N TYR A 10 -10.10 -4.87 1.70
CA TYR A 10 -9.52 -4.06 0.63
C TYR A 10 -9.03 -2.74 1.21
N ASP A 11 -8.04 -2.13 0.56
CA ASP A 11 -7.48 -0.87 1.03
C ASP A 11 -8.38 0.31 0.64
N PRO A 12 -8.50 1.34 1.49
CA PRO A 12 -9.35 2.50 1.22
C PRO A 12 -8.78 3.44 0.13
N GLY A 13 -7.48 3.39 -0.15
CA GLY A 13 -6.77 4.28 -1.06
C GLY A 13 -6.99 4.04 -2.55
N LEU A 14 -6.11 4.63 -3.37
CA LEU A 14 -6.19 4.53 -4.83
C LEU A 14 -5.64 3.17 -5.29
N LEU A 15 -4.43 2.84 -4.84
CA LEU A 15 -3.77 1.57 -5.11
C LEU A 15 -2.79 1.26 -4.01
N SER A 16 -2.46 -0.02 -3.88
CA SER A 16 -1.42 -0.53 -2.99
C SER A 16 -0.38 -1.29 -3.80
N ILE A 17 0.87 -1.17 -3.37
CA ILE A 17 2.03 -1.86 -3.94
C ILE A 17 2.70 -2.64 -2.82
N SER A 18 2.74 -3.96 -2.92
CA SER A 18 3.64 -4.79 -2.11
C SER A 18 5.01 -4.80 -2.77
N ILE A 19 5.95 -4.08 -2.14
CA ILE A 19 7.30 -3.83 -2.66
C ILE A 19 8.27 -4.93 -2.23
N LEU A 20 8.07 -5.44 -1.02
CA LEU A 20 8.91 -6.50 -0.46
C LEU A 20 8.06 -7.45 0.38
N SER A 21 8.32 -8.73 0.23
CA SER A 21 7.90 -9.76 1.16
C SER A 21 9.02 -10.78 1.33
N THR A 22 9.29 -11.20 2.57
CA THR A 22 10.33 -12.21 2.83
C THR A 22 9.82 -13.65 2.75
N TYR A 23 8.49 -13.84 2.75
CA TYR A 23 7.81 -15.12 2.67
C TYR A 23 6.47 -14.97 1.94
N GLU A 24 5.89 -16.09 1.53
CA GLU A 24 4.62 -16.20 0.80
C GLU A 24 3.43 -15.76 1.68
N GLU A 25 2.24 -16.32 1.47
CA GLU A 25 1.01 -16.14 2.28
C GLU A 25 0.12 -14.93 1.94
N LEU A 26 0.61 -13.94 1.19
CA LEU A 26 -0.28 -12.90 0.63
C LEU A 26 -1.17 -13.55 -0.42
N GLN A 27 -2.49 -13.37 -0.30
CA GLN A 27 -3.46 -13.87 -1.25
C GLN A 27 -4.41 -12.76 -1.72
N LEU A 28 -4.73 -12.77 -3.01
CA LEU A 28 -5.74 -11.89 -3.61
C LEU A 28 -6.95 -12.71 -4.03
N LYS A 29 -8.14 -12.16 -3.83
CA LYS A 29 -9.39 -12.82 -4.19
C LYS A 29 -9.70 -12.61 -5.67
N ASN A 30 -9.85 -13.70 -6.41
CA ASN A 30 -10.56 -13.67 -7.68
C ASN A 30 -12.06 -13.60 -7.40
N VAL A 31 -12.67 -12.44 -7.58
CA VAL A 31 -14.10 -12.24 -7.30
C VAL A 31 -15.03 -12.95 -8.29
N ILE A 32 -14.52 -13.36 -9.46
CA ILE A 32 -15.30 -14.08 -10.49
C ILE A 32 -15.39 -15.56 -10.14
N THR A 33 -14.25 -16.18 -9.80
CA THR A 33 -14.21 -17.61 -9.44
C THR A 33 -14.40 -17.87 -7.96
N ASN A 34 -14.37 -16.82 -7.13
CA ASN A 34 -14.39 -16.88 -5.67
C ASN A 34 -13.18 -17.61 -5.05
N GLU A 35 -12.10 -17.76 -5.82
CA GLU A 35 -10.86 -18.41 -5.39
C GLU A 35 -9.85 -17.40 -4.83
N TRP A 36 -8.94 -17.89 -4.00
CA TRP A 36 -7.78 -17.13 -3.52
C TRP A 36 -6.57 -17.47 -4.39
N ILE A 37 -5.90 -16.44 -4.90
CA ILE A 37 -4.71 -16.53 -5.73
C ILE A 37 -3.52 -16.13 -4.86
N ASP A 38 -2.51 -16.99 -4.78
CA ASP A 38 -1.25 -16.69 -4.10
C ASP A 38 -0.49 -15.60 -4.85
N ALA A 39 -0.03 -14.60 -4.11
CA ALA A 39 0.90 -13.60 -4.61
C ALA A 39 2.26 -14.24 -4.90
N LEU A 40 2.90 -13.82 -6.00
CA LEU A 40 4.23 -14.28 -6.35
C LEU A 40 5.28 -13.73 -5.37
N LEU A 41 6.16 -14.61 -4.90
CA LEU A 41 7.33 -14.26 -4.09
C LEU A 41 8.58 -14.31 -4.98
N GLU A 42 8.80 -13.26 -5.78
CA GLU A 42 9.99 -13.14 -6.63
C GLU A 42 10.72 -11.82 -6.37
N SER A 43 12.05 -11.85 -6.36
CA SER A 43 12.90 -10.69 -6.01
C SER A 43 12.76 -9.47 -6.93
N ASN A 44 12.06 -9.62 -8.05
CA ASN A 44 11.93 -8.65 -9.12
C ASN A 44 10.47 -8.49 -9.58
N ILE A 45 9.51 -8.98 -8.80
CA ILE A 45 8.08 -8.83 -9.07
C ILE A 45 7.46 -8.13 -7.87
N GLU A 46 6.71 -7.07 -8.15
CA GLU A 46 5.91 -6.34 -7.18
C GLU A 46 4.44 -6.66 -7.42
N VAL A 47 3.66 -6.75 -6.35
CA VAL A 47 2.23 -7.05 -6.44
C VAL A 47 1.47 -5.75 -6.24
N ILE A 48 0.64 -5.40 -7.23
CA ILE A 48 -0.15 -4.16 -7.22
C ILE A 48 -1.63 -4.53 -7.26
N TRP A 49 -2.42 -3.87 -6.42
CA TRP A 49 -3.88 -3.95 -6.49
C TRP A 49 -4.50 -2.57 -6.25
N LEU A 50 -5.77 -2.44 -6.67
CA LEU A 50 -6.51 -1.21 -6.51
C LEU A 50 -7.19 -1.14 -5.15
N GLY A 51 -7.31 0.06 -4.61
CA GLY A 51 -8.11 0.33 -3.43
C GLY A 51 -9.51 0.88 -3.76
N GLU A 52 -10.29 1.17 -2.73
CA GLU A 52 -11.67 1.63 -2.83
C GLU A 52 -11.79 2.95 -3.60
N ALA A 53 -10.84 3.88 -3.41
CA ALA A 53 -10.89 5.18 -4.07
C ALA A 53 -10.82 5.06 -5.60
N ALA A 54 -10.08 4.09 -6.13
CA ALA A 54 -10.07 3.81 -7.57
C ALA A 54 -11.44 3.36 -8.07
N SER A 55 -12.14 2.53 -7.30
CA SER A 55 -13.51 2.12 -7.61
C SER A 55 -14.46 3.31 -7.66
N ARG A 56 -14.35 4.24 -6.70
CA ARG A 56 -15.19 5.44 -6.65
C ARG A 56 -14.93 6.36 -7.85
N ILE A 57 -13.67 6.67 -8.15
CA ILE A 57 -13.27 7.57 -9.24
C ILE A 57 -13.68 7.00 -10.61
N THR A 58 -13.69 5.68 -10.74
CA THR A 58 -13.99 5.00 -12.01
C THR A 58 -15.46 4.57 -12.12
N GLU A 59 -16.34 5.04 -11.23
CA GLU A 59 -17.75 4.64 -11.18
C GLU A 59 -17.91 3.12 -11.19
N ASN A 60 -17.14 2.45 -10.34
CA ASN A 60 -17.11 1.01 -10.15
C ASN A 60 -16.67 0.18 -11.38
N ARG A 61 -16.06 0.80 -12.40
CA ARG A 61 -15.48 0.08 -13.54
C ARG A 61 -14.22 -0.71 -13.17
N LEU A 62 -13.40 -0.17 -12.26
CA LEU A 62 -12.29 -0.89 -11.66
C LEU A 62 -12.67 -1.29 -10.24
N LYS A 63 -12.46 -2.56 -9.88
CA LYS A 63 -12.81 -3.08 -8.54
C LYS A 63 -11.61 -3.03 -7.62
N PRO A 64 -11.81 -2.79 -6.31
CA PRO A 64 -10.74 -2.92 -5.35
C PRO A 64 -10.29 -4.38 -5.22
N GLY A 65 -9.00 -4.60 -5.02
CA GLY A 65 -8.44 -5.92 -4.77
C GLY A 65 -8.72 -6.35 -3.33
N ILE A 66 -9.54 -7.38 -3.16
CA ILE A 66 -9.71 -8.03 -1.86
C ILE A 66 -8.50 -8.91 -1.61
N HIS A 67 -7.84 -8.74 -0.48
CA HIS A 67 -6.64 -9.48 -0.13
C HIS A 67 -6.66 -9.93 1.33
N ARG A 68 -5.83 -10.92 1.65
CA ARG A 68 -5.64 -11.46 2.99
C ARG A 68 -4.20 -11.97 3.15
N VAL A 69 -3.80 -12.22 4.40
CA VAL A 69 -2.55 -12.93 4.71
C VAL A 69 -2.88 -14.13 5.57
N ILE A 70 -2.56 -15.33 5.09
CA ILE A 70 -2.78 -16.55 5.87
C ILE A 70 -1.59 -16.81 6.81
N TYR A 71 -1.80 -17.61 7.86
CA TYR A 71 -0.66 -18.03 8.69
C TYR A 71 0.23 -19.01 7.90
N PRO A 72 1.56 -18.85 7.97
CA PRO A 72 2.46 -19.75 7.31
C PRO A 72 2.39 -21.15 7.91
N LYS A 73 2.64 -22.17 7.08
CA LYS A 73 2.68 -23.57 7.53
C LYS A 73 3.81 -23.81 8.56
N GLU A 74 4.87 -23.02 8.48
CA GLU A 74 6.01 -23.02 9.41
C GLU A 74 6.11 -21.66 10.09
N SER A 75 6.32 -21.62 11.41
CA SER A 75 6.42 -20.38 12.17
C SER A 75 7.73 -19.64 11.87
N LYS A 76 7.74 -18.88 10.78
CA LYS A 76 8.86 -18.01 10.37
C LYS A 76 8.45 -16.54 10.49
N PRO A 77 9.29 -15.67 11.08
CA PRO A 77 9.07 -14.23 11.07
C PRO A 77 8.98 -13.73 9.63
N ARG A 78 7.87 -13.07 9.27
CA ARG A 78 7.65 -12.49 7.95
C ARG A 78 7.73 -10.98 8.01
N VAL A 79 8.57 -10.39 7.18
CA VAL A 79 8.65 -8.94 6.97
C VAL A 79 8.04 -8.64 5.61
N THR A 80 7.18 -7.63 5.58
CA THR A 80 6.57 -7.12 4.36
C THR A 80 6.64 -5.60 4.37
N ILE A 81 6.86 -5.01 3.20
CA ILE A 81 6.75 -3.58 2.98
C ILE A 81 5.70 -3.38 1.90
N TRP A 82 4.63 -2.66 2.23
CA TRP A 82 3.69 -2.17 1.24
C TRP A 82 3.60 -0.66 1.30
N TYR A 83 3.18 -0.07 0.19
CA TYR A 83 2.87 1.34 0.09
C TYR A 83 1.48 1.51 -0.47
N GLU A 84 0.64 2.24 0.26
CA GLU A 84 -0.70 2.64 -0.19
C GLU A 84 -0.64 4.08 -0.71
N LEU A 85 -1.08 4.28 -1.94
CA LEU A 85 -1.23 5.61 -2.52
C LEU A 85 -2.62 6.15 -2.19
N CYS A 86 -2.68 7.05 -1.22
CA CYS A 86 -3.94 7.66 -0.77
C CYS A 86 -4.22 8.99 -1.50
N PRO A 87 -5.40 9.18 -2.12
CA PRO A 87 -5.81 10.49 -2.60
C PRO A 87 -5.89 11.51 -1.46
N ILE A 88 -5.60 12.79 -1.76
CA ILE A 88 -5.71 13.88 -0.78
C ILE A 88 -7.13 13.95 -0.18
N GLU A 89 -8.14 13.60 -0.97
CA GLU A 89 -9.55 13.57 -0.59
C GLU A 89 -9.84 12.54 0.51
N GLN A 90 -9.16 11.39 0.50
CA GLN A 90 -9.25 10.38 1.54
C GLN A 90 -8.63 10.90 2.85
N LEU A 91 -7.48 11.57 2.79
CA LEU A 91 -6.88 12.22 3.96
C LEU A 91 -7.84 13.28 4.54
N LYS A 92 -8.47 14.08 3.67
CA LYS A 92 -9.47 15.08 4.07
C LYS A 92 -10.70 14.45 4.73
N SER A 93 -11.13 13.24 4.32
CA SER A 93 -12.29 12.57 4.90
C SER A 93 -11.97 11.94 6.26
N ILE A 94 -10.80 11.30 6.39
CA ILE A 94 -10.31 10.76 7.67
C ILE A 94 -10.15 11.87 8.70
N SER A 95 -9.68 13.04 8.26
CA SER A 95 -9.57 14.23 9.12
C SER A 95 -10.86 15.04 9.22
N ALA A 96 -11.93 14.75 8.47
CA ALA A 96 -13.09 15.63 8.37
C ALA A 96 -13.73 15.96 9.73
N ASN A 97 -13.88 14.94 10.59
CA ASN A 97 -14.49 15.11 11.92
C ASN A 97 -13.49 15.57 13.00
N LYS A 98 -12.21 15.69 12.65
CA LYS A 98 -11.10 16.02 13.56
C LYS A 98 -10.19 17.11 12.99
N LYS A 99 -10.68 17.87 12.01
CA LYS A 99 -9.86 18.79 11.21
C LYS A 99 -9.43 20.01 12.02
N ASP A 100 -10.32 20.45 12.88
CA ASP A 100 -10.10 21.54 13.83
C ASP A 100 -9.68 21.04 15.22
N GLU A 101 -9.53 19.73 15.40
CA GLU A 101 -8.96 19.17 16.62
C GLU A 101 -7.50 19.62 16.72
N LEU A 102 -7.16 20.28 17.82
CA LEU A 102 -5.78 20.65 18.12
C LEU A 102 -5.01 19.40 18.54
N MET A 103 -3.77 19.29 18.09
CA MET A 103 -2.87 18.28 18.62
C MET A 103 -2.55 18.60 20.09
N PRO A 104 -2.43 17.59 20.97
CA PRO A 104 -1.95 17.79 22.33
C PRO A 104 -0.53 18.35 22.28
N GLU A 105 -0.26 19.40 23.05
CA GLU A 105 1.07 20.00 23.14
C GLU A 105 2.10 19.01 23.70
N GLY A 106 3.35 19.16 23.29
CA GLY A 106 4.47 18.32 23.74
C GLY A 106 5.04 17.46 22.63
N THR A 107 5.23 16.17 22.91
CA THR A 107 5.83 15.22 21.98
C THR A 107 4.91 14.04 21.75
N MET A 108 4.86 13.57 20.51
CA MET A 108 4.05 12.42 20.13
C MET A 108 4.96 11.27 19.69
N THR A 109 4.65 10.08 20.17
CA THR A 109 5.22 8.81 19.70
C THR A 109 4.15 8.03 18.94
N PHE A 110 4.58 7.18 18.01
CA PHE A 110 3.68 6.28 17.29
C PHE A 110 3.86 4.87 17.85
N GLU A 111 2.82 4.30 18.46
CA GLU A 111 2.87 2.93 19.01
C GLU A 111 3.22 1.89 17.95
N SER A 112 2.80 2.14 16.70
CA SER A 112 3.12 1.30 15.54
C SER A 112 4.55 1.45 15.02
N LEU A 113 5.34 2.40 15.54
CA LEU A 113 6.74 2.64 15.18
C LEU A 113 7.63 2.68 16.43
N PRO A 114 7.82 1.53 17.12
CA PRO A 114 8.66 1.45 18.31
C PRO A 114 10.11 1.84 17.98
N GLY A 115 10.71 2.69 18.83
CA GLY A 115 12.08 3.19 18.67
C GLY A 115 12.22 4.43 17.78
N SER A 116 11.12 4.94 17.20
CA SER A 116 11.13 6.21 16.48
C SER A 116 11.39 7.40 17.43
N ASN A 117 12.11 8.41 16.94
CA ASN A 117 12.32 9.65 17.71
C ASN A 117 10.96 10.33 17.93
N PRO A 118 10.64 10.78 19.16
CA PRO A 118 9.43 11.54 19.42
C PRO A 118 9.34 12.78 18.53
N VAL A 119 8.16 13.05 17.99
CA VAL A 119 7.95 14.22 17.14
C VAL A 119 7.35 15.36 17.94
N THR A 120 8.01 16.51 17.95
CA THR A 120 7.52 17.73 18.62
C THR A 120 6.26 18.27 17.93
N VAL A 121 5.19 18.42 18.69
CA VAL A 121 3.95 19.09 18.27
C VAL A 121 4.15 20.60 18.50
N LEU A 122 4.00 21.41 17.45
CA LEU A 122 4.06 22.86 17.60
C LEU A 122 2.76 23.39 18.25
N PRO A 123 2.82 24.45 19.06
CA PRO A 123 1.64 25.02 19.72
C PRO A 123 0.54 25.41 18.71
N GLY A 124 -0.71 25.12 19.04
CA GLY A 124 -1.88 25.51 18.25
C GLY A 124 -2.03 24.81 16.89
N VAL A 125 -1.23 23.77 16.60
CA VAL A 125 -1.32 23.06 15.32
C VAL A 125 -2.54 22.14 15.28
N LYS A 126 -3.33 22.31 14.22
CA LYS A 126 -4.44 21.41 13.89
C LYS A 126 -3.92 20.03 13.51
N ARG A 127 -4.65 18.99 13.90
CA ARG A 127 -4.30 17.58 13.62
C ARG A 127 -4.02 17.31 12.15
N HIS A 128 -4.81 17.90 11.24
CA HIS A 128 -4.61 17.77 9.80
C HIS A 128 -3.25 18.31 9.33
N ASP A 129 -2.87 19.49 9.82
CA ASP A 129 -1.60 20.14 9.45
C ASP A 129 -0.40 19.42 10.07
N PHE A 130 -0.57 18.89 11.29
CA PHE A 130 0.43 18.00 11.90
C PHE A 130 0.66 16.75 11.05
N LEU A 131 -0.39 16.00 10.71
CA LEU A 131 -0.27 14.77 9.91
C LEU A 131 0.34 15.05 8.52
N ARG A 132 -0.05 16.15 7.88
CA ARG A 132 0.56 16.58 6.60
C ARG A 132 2.06 16.82 6.76
N ARG A 133 2.50 17.49 7.83
CA ARG A 133 3.93 17.74 8.09
C ARG A 133 4.69 16.43 8.31
N ILE A 134 4.12 15.49 9.07
CA ILE A 134 4.73 14.16 9.27
C ILE A 134 4.91 13.44 7.94
N GLU A 135 3.88 13.41 7.10
CA GLU A 135 3.95 12.79 5.77
C GLU A 135 5.03 13.44 4.87
N ILE A 136 5.15 14.77 4.91
CA ILE A 136 6.20 15.47 4.16
C ILE A 136 7.60 15.15 4.71
N ALA A 137 7.75 15.13 6.03
CA ALA A 137 9.04 14.97 6.69
C ALA A 137 9.54 13.51 6.73
N PHE A 138 8.64 12.54 6.77
CA PHE A 138 8.96 11.12 6.99
C PHE A 138 8.34 10.17 5.97
N GLY A 139 7.43 10.65 5.12
CA GLY A 139 6.83 9.84 4.05
C GLY A 139 7.80 9.59 2.90
N LEU A 140 7.25 9.19 1.75
CA LEU A 140 8.02 8.79 0.55
C LEU A 140 9.05 9.82 0.07
N ALA A 141 8.84 11.11 0.35
CA ALA A 141 9.77 12.16 -0.04
C ALA A 141 11.11 12.02 0.71
N ALA A 142 11.07 11.65 2.00
CA ALA A 142 12.26 11.49 2.83
C ALA A 142 12.98 10.15 2.57
N SER A 143 12.26 9.07 2.24
CA SER A 143 12.89 7.81 1.82
C SER A 143 13.62 7.90 0.46
N LYS A 144 13.34 8.97 -0.30
CA LYS A 144 14.07 9.34 -1.53
C LYS A 144 15.20 10.35 -1.29
N ALA A 145 15.29 10.93 -0.08
CA ALA A 145 16.34 11.86 0.30
C ALA A 145 17.58 11.06 0.76
N GLY A 146 18.39 10.63 -0.19
CA GLY A 146 19.62 9.91 0.08
C GLY A 146 20.33 9.53 -1.22
N SER A 147 21.62 9.21 -1.12
CA SER A 147 22.35 8.68 -2.28
C SER A 147 21.69 7.37 -2.73
N PRO A 148 21.36 7.19 -4.03
CA PRO A 148 20.77 5.96 -4.51
C PRO A 148 21.69 4.77 -4.20
N VAL A 149 21.15 3.76 -3.52
CA VAL A 149 21.91 2.54 -3.13
C VAL A 149 21.70 1.42 -4.16
N TYR A 150 20.86 1.63 -5.17
CA TYR A 150 20.60 0.62 -6.20
C TYR A 150 21.69 0.60 -7.28
N ARG A 151 22.05 -0.60 -7.73
CA ARG A 151 22.80 -0.79 -8.98
C ARG A 151 21.81 -0.97 -10.12
N LEU A 152 21.85 -0.06 -11.11
CA LEU A 152 21.07 -0.21 -12.35
C LEU A 152 21.47 -1.52 -13.05
N ARG A 153 20.59 -2.51 -13.03
CA ARG A 153 20.70 -3.66 -13.92
C ARG A 153 19.99 -3.32 -15.22
N LYS A 154 20.70 -3.39 -16.36
CA LYS A 154 20.05 -3.30 -17.67
C LYS A 154 19.26 -4.59 -17.89
N HIS A 155 17.94 -4.50 -17.77
CA HIS A 155 17.05 -5.58 -18.17
C HIS A 155 16.66 -5.35 -19.63
N ASN A 156 16.97 -6.32 -20.50
CA ASN A 156 16.42 -6.36 -21.86
C ASN A 156 15.03 -6.98 -21.78
N ILE A 157 14.01 -6.13 -21.64
CA ILE A 157 12.62 -6.57 -21.66
C ILE A 157 12.20 -6.71 -23.13
N SER A 158 12.07 -7.95 -23.60
CA SER A 158 11.45 -8.24 -24.89
C SER A 158 9.97 -8.52 -24.69
N TYR A 159 9.11 -7.71 -25.30
CA TYR A 159 7.68 -8.00 -25.32
C TYR A 159 7.39 -9.02 -26.43
N PRO A 160 6.61 -10.08 -26.16
CA PRO A 160 6.11 -10.94 -27.22
C PRO A 160 5.15 -10.12 -28.08
N ILE A 161 5.55 -9.83 -29.32
CA ILE A 161 4.66 -9.27 -30.34
C ILE A 161 3.66 -10.38 -30.68
N LYS A 162 2.44 -10.30 -30.17
CA LYS A 162 1.33 -11.11 -30.71
C LYS A 162 0.97 -10.53 -32.07
N ASP A 163 1.05 -11.36 -33.11
CA ASP A 163 0.60 -11.04 -34.46
C ASP A 163 -0.84 -10.52 -34.46
N PHE A 164 -1.01 -9.22 -34.67
CA PHE A 164 -2.31 -8.54 -34.76
C PHE A 164 -3.13 -8.93 -36.03
N LYS A 165 -2.75 -9.96 -36.78
CA LYS A 165 -3.38 -10.31 -38.07
C LYS A 165 -4.68 -11.12 -37.99
N LYS A 166 -5.33 -11.25 -36.82
CA LYS A 166 -6.57 -12.06 -36.67
C LYS A 166 -7.77 -11.36 -36.04
N LEU A 167 -7.85 -10.03 -36.05
CA LEU A 167 -8.99 -9.29 -35.47
C LEU A 167 -9.89 -8.52 -36.44
N ASN A 168 -9.76 -8.74 -37.76
CA ASN A 168 -10.68 -8.18 -38.77
C ASN A 168 -11.58 -9.25 -39.40
N LYS A 169 -12.30 -10.01 -38.58
CA LYS A 169 -13.47 -10.79 -39.01
C LYS A 169 -14.48 -10.91 -37.85
N LEU A 170 -15.18 -9.82 -37.56
CA LEU A 170 -16.57 -9.82 -37.07
C LEU A 170 -17.25 -8.60 -37.67
#